data_AF-A0A2U1JJG8-F1
#
_entry.id   AF-A0A2U1JJG8-F1
#
_cell.length_a   1.000
_cell.length_b   1.000
_cell.length_c   1.000
_cell.angle_alpha   90.00
_cell.angle_beta   90.00
_cell.angle_gamma   90.00
#
_symmetry.space_group_name_H-M   'P 1'
#
loop_
_entity.id
_entity.type
_entity.pdbx_description
1 polymer ?
#
loop_
_entity_poly.entity_id
_entity_poly.type
_entity_poly.pdbx_seq_one_letter_code
_entity_poly.pdbx_strand_id
1 'polypeptide(L)'
;MKIILKTLILFLFINSSCKAQQMVQTPNDAHKLKINEQQFINKPLKNLLKEIKPEIKTASAENGFPSYFSFSFIDYEEFKNGRAIGKNHLGIYIYVKEQIDWNFDKRPIGKELTWTKEDIEKYGNLTVVRIKVIGKD
;
A
#
# COMPACT_ATOMS: atom_id res chain seq x y z
N MET A 1 30.54 -25.53 -30.50
CA MET A 1 29.15 -25.44 -29.97
C MET A 1 29.01 -25.69 -28.47
N LYS A 2 29.72 -26.64 -27.85
CA LYS A 2 29.53 -26.98 -26.41
C LYS A 2 29.88 -25.86 -25.40
N ILE A 3 30.81 -24.97 -25.74
CA ILE A 3 31.26 -23.88 -24.83
C ILE A 3 30.25 -22.71 -24.83
N ILE A 4 29.71 -22.34 -26.00
CA ILE A 4 28.72 -21.25 -26.14
C ILE A 4 27.39 -21.62 -25.45
N LEU A 5 26.98 -22.90 -25.53
CA LEU A 5 25.79 -23.37 -24.84
C LEU A 5 25.97 -23.36 -23.31
N LYS A 6 27.19 -23.63 -22.80
CA LYS A 6 27.50 -23.60 -21.36
C LYS A 6 27.52 -22.19 -20.78
N THR A 7 27.98 -21.18 -21.53
CA THR A 7 27.95 -19.78 -21.07
C THR A 7 26.55 -19.16 -21.08
N LEU A 8 25.68 -19.57 -22.01
CA LEU A 8 24.29 -19.11 -22.05
C LEU A 8 23.47 -19.63 -20.86
N ILE A 9 23.72 -20.87 -20.43
CA ILE A 9 23.07 -21.48 -19.26
C ILE A 9 23.51 -20.79 -17.96
N LEU A 10 24.77 -20.35 -17.86
CA LEU A 10 25.27 -19.69 -16.66
C LEU A 10 24.65 -18.29 -16.45
N PHE A 11 24.30 -17.58 -17.52
CA PHE A 11 23.62 -16.28 -17.45
C PHE A 11 22.14 -16.38 -17.01
N LEU A 12 21.50 -17.52 -17.24
CA LEU A 12 20.09 -17.73 -16.88
C LEU A 12 19.90 -17.90 -15.35
N PHE A 13 20.91 -18.36 -14.62
CA PHE A 13 20.80 -18.64 -13.19
C PHE A 13 21.15 -17.46 -12.27
N ILE A 14 21.83 -16.41 -12.75
CA ILE A 14 22.21 -15.25 -11.92
C ILE A 14 21.00 -14.34 -11.60
N ASN A 15 19.90 -14.47 -12.36
CA ASN A 15 18.65 -13.74 -12.09
C ASN A 15 17.71 -14.46 -11.10
N SER A 16 18.10 -15.62 -10.58
CA SER A 16 17.23 -16.47 -9.75
C SER A 16 17.13 -16.05 -8.27
N SER A 17 17.84 -15.01 -7.85
CA SER A 17 17.68 -14.44 -6.50
C SER A 17 16.70 -13.25 -6.50
N CYS A 18 15.66 -13.29 -7.33
CA CYS A 18 14.63 -12.27 -7.29
C CYS A 18 13.59 -12.64 -6.21
N LYS A 19 13.94 -12.48 -4.93
CA LYS A 19 12.91 -11.95 -4.02
C LYS A 19 12.69 -10.54 -4.53
N ALA A 20 11.71 -10.37 -5.43
CA ALA A 20 11.36 -9.06 -5.96
C ALA A 20 11.23 -8.12 -4.76
N GLN A 21 12.10 -7.12 -4.72
CA GLN A 21 12.11 -6.14 -3.64
C GLN A 21 10.76 -5.41 -3.71
N GLN A 22 10.02 -5.39 -2.60
CA GLN A 22 8.72 -4.71 -2.53
C GLN A 22 8.86 -3.27 -3.05
N MET A 23 7.89 -2.79 -3.83
CA MET A 23 7.99 -1.49 -4.51
C MET A 23 8.27 -0.31 -3.56
N VAL A 24 7.62 -0.29 -2.39
CA VAL A 24 7.76 0.74 -1.37
C VAL A 24 8.63 0.20 -0.25
N GLN A 25 9.88 0.67 -0.17
CA GLN A 25 10.86 0.22 0.82
C GLN A 25 10.93 1.16 2.03
N THR A 26 10.71 2.44 1.77
CA THR A 26 10.62 3.54 2.74
C THR A 26 9.30 4.29 2.52
N PRO A 27 8.78 5.04 3.49
CA PRO A 27 7.61 5.88 3.30
C PRO A 27 7.66 6.70 2.00
N ASN A 28 8.74 7.43 1.74
CA ASN A 28 8.87 8.31 0.57
C ASN A 28 8.77 7.57 -0.79
N ASP A 29 8.98 6.26 -0.81
CA ASP A 29 8.77 5.46 -2.01
C ASP A 29 7.29 5.31 -2.41
N ALA A 30 6.33 5.78 -1.58
CA ALA A 30 4.90 5.62 -1.84
C ALA A 30 4.45 6.16 -3.20
N HIS A 31 5.08 7.22 -3.71
CA HIS A 31 4.79 7.77 -5.04
C HIS A 31 5.05 6.76 -6.16
N LYS A 32 5.93 5.76 -5.96
CA LYS A 32 6.11 4.65 -6.90
C LYS A 32 4.83 3.86 -7.13
N LEU A 33 3.93 3.76 -6.13
CA LEU A 33 2.62 3.12 -6.31
C LEU A 33 1.79 3.87 -7.36
N LYS A 34 1.85 5.21 -7.35
CA LYS A 34 1.14 6.03 -8.34
C LYS A 34 1.78 5.92 -9.72
N ILE A 35 3.11 5.98 -9.80
CA ILE A 35 3.85 5.84 -11.06
C ILE A 35 3.54 4.48 -11.72
N ASN A 36 3.39 3.42 -10.92
CA ASN A 36 3.13 2.05 -11.37
C ASN A 36 1.66 1.64 -11.22
N GLU A 37 0.73 2.60 -11.15
CA GLU A 37 -0.67 2.35 -10.79
C GLU A 37 -1.34 1.28 -11.65
N GLN A 38 -1.00 1.20 -12.94
CA GLN A 38 -1.53 0.20 -13.87
C GLN A 38 -1.26 -1.25 -13.44
N GLN A 39 -0.24 -1.50 -12.60
CA GLN A 39 0.02 -2.83 -12.04
C GLN A 39 -1.06 -3.27 -11.04
N PHE A 40 -1.84 -2.34 -10.50
CA PHE A 40 -2.79 -2.57 -9.41
C PHE A 40 -4.25 -2.33 -9.80
N ILE A 41 -4.53 -1.51 -10.83
CA ILE A 41 -5.90 -1.25 -11.28
C ILE A 41 -6.59 -2.56 -11.69
N ASN A 42 -7.87 -2.69 -11.31
CA ASN A 42 -8.71 -3.87 -11.51
C ASN A 42 -8.16 -5.14 -10.83
N LYS A 43 -7.31 -5.00 -9.82
CA LYS A 43 -6.79 -6.11 -9.02
C LYS A 43 -7.16 -5.96 -7.53
N PRO A 44 -7.12 -7.07 -6.77
CA PRO A 44 -7.30 -7.04 -5.33
C PRO A 44 -6.34 -6.10 -4.60
N LEU A 45 -6.85 -5.34 -3.62
CA LEU A 45 -6.09 -4.43 -2.75
C LEU A 45 -4.87 -5.11 -2.10
N LYS A 46 -5.00 -6.37 -1.69
CA LYS A 46 -3.91 -7.14 -1.08
C LYS A 46 -2.66 -7.24 -1.97
N ASN A 47 -2.81 -7.14 -3.30
CA ASN A 47 -1.66 -7.15 -4.21
C ASN A 47 -0.85 -5.86 -4.06
N LEU A 48 -1.51 -4.72 -3.91
CA LEU A 48 -0.86 -3.44 -3.62
C LEU A 48 -0.25 -3.43 -2.22
N LEU A 49 -0.98 -3.92 -1.22
CA LEU A 49 -0.50 -3.92 0.17
C LEU A 49 0.77 -4.77 0.35
N LYS A 50 0.93 -5.85 -0.42
CA LYS A 50 2.16 -6.66 -0.43
C LYS A 50 3.39 -5.91 -0.92
N GLU A 51 3.21 -4.88 -1.74
CA GLU A 51 4.31 -4.05 -2.26
C GLU A 51 4.74 -2.96 -1.27
N ILE A 52 4.05 -2.85 -0.13
CA ILE A 52 4.37 -1.89 0.93
C ILE A 52 5.13 -2.60 2.05
N LYS A 53 6.42 -2.28 2.20
CA LYS A 53 7.25 -2.78 3.29
C LYS A 53 7.06 -2.04 4.61
N PRO A 54 7.03 -0.70 4.64
CA PRO A 54 6.80 0.02 5.89
C PRO A 54 5.42 -0.31 6.46
N GLU A 55 5.34 -0.46 7.77
CA GLU A 55 4.08 -0.73 8.44
C GLU A 55 3.10 0.43 8.25
N ILE A 56 1.90 0.12 7.76
CA ILE A 56 0.78 1.05 7.76
C ILE A 56 0.27 1.15 9.20
N LYS A 57 0.53 2.28 9.85
CA LYS A 57 0.16 2.51 11.24
C LYS A 57 -1.27 3.00 11.39
N THR A 58 -1.72 3.83 10.46
CA THR A 58 -3.06 4.40 10.48
C THR A 58 -3.78 4.23 9.15
N ALA A 59 -5.08 3.95 9.26
CA ALA A 59 -6.01 3.79 8.16
C ALA A 59 -7.37 4.38 8.52
N SER A 60 -8.00 5.02 7.55
CA SER A 60 -9.43 5.33 7.56
C SER A 60 -10.05 4.97 6.22
N ALA A 61 -11.36 4.85 6.18
CA ALA A 61 -12.08 4.68 4.93
C ALA A 61 -13.32 5.56 4.88
N GLU A 62 -13.66 5.97 3.68
CA GLU A 62 -14.83 6.78 3.39
C GLU A 62 -15.59 6.15 2.21
N ASN A 63 -16.91 6.09 2.35
CA ASN A 63 -17.78 5.70 1.26
C ASN A 63 -18.11 6.90 0.38
N GLY A 64 -17.93 6.75 -0.93
CA GLY A 64 -18.16 7.81 -1.90
C GLY A 64 -18.26 7.26 -3.32
N PHE A 65 -18.12 8.15 -4.31
CA PHE A 65 -18.09 7.78 -5.72
C PHE A 65 -16.72 8.18 -6.33
N PRO A 66 -15.65 7.39 -6.14
CA PRO A 66 -15.57 6.06 -5.51
C PRO A 66 -15.27 6.09 -4.00
N SER A 67 -15.55 4.98 -3.31
CA SER A 67 -15.07 4.73 -1.95
C SER A 67 -13.54 4.58 -1.91
N TYR A 68 -12.91 4.92 -0.79
CA TYR A 68 -11.46 4.86 -0.67
C TYR A 68 -10.97 4.60 0.75
N PHE A 69 -9.76 4.04 0.84
CA PHE A 69 -8.95 4.00 2.06
C PHE A 69 -7.92 5.13 2.04
N SER A 70 -7.67 5.75 3.18
CA SER A 70 -6.54 6.64 3.43
C SER A 70 -5.58 5.94 4.38
N PHE A 71 -4.34 5.71 3.95
CA PHE A 71 -3.28 5.05 4.71
C PHE A 71 -2.14 6.01 5.04
N SER A 72 -1.53 5.78 6.21
CA SER A 72 -0.32 6.48 6.64
C SER A 72 0.61 5.57 7.46
N PHE A 73 1.90 5.91 7.39
CA PHE A 73 2.99 5.30 8.16
C PHE A 73 3.21 5.94 9.54
N ILE A 74 2.41 6.93 9.94
CA ILE A 74 2.50 7.59 11.25
C ILE A 74 1.40 7.09 12.19
N ASP A 75 1.68 7.08 13.49
CA ASP A 75 0.70 6.69 14.49
C ASP A 75 -0.31 7.81 14.80
N TYR A 76 -1.41 7.41 15.45
CA TYR A 76 -2.50 8.32 15.80
C TYR A 76 -2.05 9.47 16.71
N GLU A 77 -1.15 9.22 17.65
CA GLU A 77 -0.66 10.25 18.56
C GLU A 77 0.21 11.29 17.82
N GLU A 78 1.04 10.86 16.88
CA GLU A 78 1.77 11.78 16.00
C GLU A 78 0.84 12.63 15.14
N PHE A 79 -0.23 12.04 14.62
CA PHE A 79 -1.26 12.75 13.87
C PHE A 79 -2.01 13.78 14.74
N LYS A 80 -2.52 13.35 15.90
CA LYS A 80 -3.29 14.17 16.85
C LYS A 80 -2.51 15.36 17.37
N ASN A 81 -1.21 15.19 17.64
CA ASN A 81 -0.35 16.25 18.15
C ASN A 81 0.04 17.30 17.09
N GLY A 82 -0.60 17.29 15.91
CA GLY A 82 -0.35 18.26 14.83
C GLY A 82 1.04 18.15 14.20
N ARG A 83 1.86 17.16 14.61
CA ARG A 83 3.21 16.95 14.05
C ARG A 83 3.15 16.55 12.58
N ALA A 84 2.01 15.99 12.14
CA ALA A 84 1.72 15.65 10.75
C ALA A 84 1.10 16.83 9.94
N ILE A 85 0.33 17.70 10.60
CA ILE A 85 -0.42 18.78 9.96
C ILE A 85 0.55 19.94 9.69
N GLY A 86 0.93 20.15 8.43
CA GLY A 86 1.87 21.19 8.00
C GLY A 86 3.28 20.70 7.67
N LYS A 87 3.65 19.47 8.04
CA LYS A 87 4.95 18.87 7.67
C LYS A 87 4.93 18.07 6.38
N ASN A 88 3.99 18.36 5.48
CA ASN A 88 3.92 17.68 4.19
C ASN A 88 3.77 16.15 4.39
N HIS A 89 2.79 15.80 5.23
CA HIS A 89 2.42 14.44 5.57
C HIS A 89 2.16 13.61 4.31
N LEU A 90 2.89 12.49 4.19
CA LEU A 90 2.74 11.55 3.11
C LEU A 90 1.52 10.65 3.36
N GLY A 91 0.51 10.79 2.51
CA GLY A 91 -0.75 10.02 2.58
C GLY A 91 -0.98 9.21 1.31
N ILE A 92 -1.41 7.97 1.47
CA ILE A 92 -1.74 7.05 0.37
C ILE A 92 -3.25 6.85 0.34
N TYR A 93 -3.89 7.20 -0.76
CA TYR A 93 -5.32 7.06 -0.97
C TYR A 93 -5.58 5.98 -2.02
N ILE A 94 -6.22 4.89 -1.62
CA ILE A 94 -6.55 3.77 -2.50
C ILE A 94 -8.05 3.71 -2.68
N TYR A 95 -8.51 4.04 -3.89
CA TYR A 95 -9.91 3.98 -4.26
C TYR A 95 -10.26 2.56 -4.68
N VAL A 96 -11.43 2.11 -4.25
CA VAL A 96 -11.95 0.77 -4.54
C VAL A 96 -13.34 0.85 -5.18
N LYS A 97 -13.70 -0.21 -5.90
CA LYS A 97 -15.00 -0.29 -6.60
C LYS A 97 -16.15 -0.53 -5.64
N GLU A 98 -15.92 -1.34 -4.62
CA GLU A 98 -16.92 -1.78 -3.65
C GLU A 98 -17.10 -0.78 -2.52
N GLN A 99 -18.24 -0.86 -1.82
CA GLN A 99 -18.43 -0.13 -0.58
C GLN A 99 -17.58 -0.72 0.55
N ILE A 100 -17.13 0.14 1.45
CA ILE A 100 -16.30 -0.22 2.58
C ILE A 100 -17.15 -0.17 3.84
N ASP A 101 -17.31 -1.31 4.50
CA ASP A 101 -17.95 -1.40 5.81
C ASP A 101 -16.96 -1.01 6.93
N TRP A 102 -16.49 0.24 6.87
CA TRP A 102 -15.63 0.83 7.89
C TRP A 102 -16.48 1.58 8.92
N ASN A 103 -16.57 1.02 10.12
CA ASN A 103 -17.38 1.59 11.20
C ASN A 103 -16.48 1.87 12.41
N PHE A 104 -16.27 3.15 12.72
CA PHE A 104 -15.42 3.57 13.84
C PHE A 104 -15.97 3.13 15.20
N ASP A 105 -17.29 3.17 15.39
CA ASP A 105 -17.95 2.82 16.67
C ASP A 105 -17.86 1.33 17.01
N LYS A 106 -17.67 0.47 15.99
CA LYS A 106 -17.50 -0.97 16.17
C LYS A 106 -16.04 -1.38 16.42
N ARG A 107 -15.10 -0.46 16.34
CA ARG A 107 -13.67 -0.74 16.56
C ARG A 107 -13.30 -0.52 18.03
N PRO A 108 -12.25 -1.18 18.55
CA PRO A 108 -11.81 -0.96 19.93
C PRO A 108 -11.41 0.50 20.16
N ILE A 109 -11.83 1.05 21.31
CA ILE A 109 -11.55 2.44 21.71
C ILE A 109 -10.04 2.68 21.71
N GLY A 110 -9.60 3.76 21.07
CA GLY A 110 -8.19 4.15 20.90
C GLY A 110 -7.44 3.40 19.79
N LYS A 111 -8.11 2.52 19.05
CA LYS A 111 -7.55 1.77 17.90
C LYS A 111 -8.43 1.88 16.65
N GLU A 112 -9.31 2.86 16.61
CA GLU A 112 -10.30 3.05 15.55
C GLU A 112 -9.62 3.32 14.19
N LEU A 113 -8.42 3.92 14.22
CA LEU A 113 -7.61 4.20 13.05
C LEU A 113 -6.48 3.19 12.83
N THR A 114 -6.29 2.20 13.69
CA THR A 114 -5.22 1.21 13.52
C THR A 114 -5.57 0.26 12.37
N TRP A 115 -4.64 0.06 11.44
CA TRP A 115 -4.76 -0.97 10.42
C TRP A 115 -4.28 -2.31 10.96
N THR A 116 -5.09 -3.36 10.80
CA THR A 116 -4.86 -4.66 11.43
C THR A 116 -4.78 -5.78 10.39
N LYS A 117 -4.42 -7.00 10.82
CA LYS A 117 -4.42 -8.17 9.93
C LYS A 117 -5.84 -8.56 9.53
N GLU A 118 -6.80 -8.39 10.43
CA GLU A 118 -8.22 -8.61 10.21
C GLU A 118 -8.75 -7.67 9.12
N ASP A 119 -8.26 -6.43 9.06
CA ASP A 119 -8.58 -5.50 7.97
C ASP A 119 -8.03 -5.98 6.62
N ILE A 120 -6.82 -6.56 6.59
CA ILE A 120 -6.25 -7.16 5.37
C ILE A 120 -7.11 -8.33 4.89
N GLU A 121 -7.59 -9.16 5.80
CA GLU A 121 -8.47 -10.30 5.47
C GLU A 121 -9.83 -9.82 4.96
N LYS A 122 -10.45 -8.85 5.66
CA LYS A 122 -11.77 -8.31 5.31
C LYS A 122 -11.76 -7.54 3.99
N TYR A 123 -10.76 -6.69 3.77
CA TYR A 123 -10.75 -5.74 2.65
C TYR A 123 -9.73 -6.09 1.55
N GLY A 124 -8.87 -7.07 1.75
CA GLY A 124 -7.78 -7.38 0.81
C GLY A 124 -8.25 -7.81 -0.58
N ASN A 125 -9.50 -8.27 -0.72
CA ASN A 125 -10.07 -8.66 -2.02
C ASN A 125 -10.81 -7.54 -2.74
N LEU A 126 -10.92 -6.34 -2.16
CA LEU A 126 -11.56 -5.19 -2.82
C LEU A 126 -10.78 -4.77 -4.06
N THR A 127 -11.49 -4.33 -5.09
CA THR A 127 -10.93 -4.03 -6.41
C THR A 127 -10.41 -2.61 -6.45
N VAL A 128 -9.10 -2.44 -6.66
CA VAL A 128 -8.47 -1.12 -6.78
C VAL A 128 -8.87 -0.46 -8.11
N VAL A 129 -9.34 0.78 -8.06
CA VAL A 129 -9.73 1.57 -9.26
C VAL A 129 -8.88 2.82 -9.46
N ARG A 130 -8.24 3.32 -8.40
CA ARG A 130 -7.33 4.47 -8.46
C ARG A 130 -6.42 4.49 -7.24
N ILE A 131 -5.23 5.03 -7.43
CA ILE A 131 -4.24 5.37 -6.43
C ILE A 131 -4.01 6.88 -6.51
N LYS A 132 -3.93 7.53 -5.35
CA LYS A 132 -3.47 8.90 -5.19
C LYS A 132 -2.49 8.94 -4.04
N VAL A 133 -1.37 9.63 -4.22
CA VAL A 133 -0.39 9.87 -3.16
C VAL A 133 -0.26 11.38 -3.01
N ILE A 134 -0.24 11.87 -1.77
CA ILE A 134 0.01 13.28 -1.44
C ILE A 134 1.22 13.40 -0.54
N GLY A 135 1.80 14.59 -0.45
CA GLY A 135 3.08 14.83 0.21
C GLY A 135 4.21 14.93 -0.82
N LYS A 136 5.39 15.37 -0.39
CA LYS A 136 6.57 15.49 -1.28
C LYS A 136 7.27 14.14 -1.36
N ASP A 137 7.85 13.90 -2.53
CA ASP A 137 8.93 12.93 -2.75
C ASP A 137 10.16 13.26 -1.88
#